data_AF-A0A3A4UQ42-F1
#
_entry.id   AF-A0A3A4UQ42-F1
#
_cell.length_a   1.000
_cell.length_b   1.000
_cell.length_c   1.000
_cell.angle_alpha   90.00
_cell.angle_beta   90.00
_cell.angle_gamma   90.00
#
_symmetry.space_group_name_H-M   'P 1'
#
loop_
_entity.id
_entity.type
_entity.pdbx_description
1 polymer ?
#
loop_
_entity_poly.entity_id
_entity_poly.type
_entity_poly.pdbx_seq_one_letter_code
_entity_poly.pdbx_strand_id
1 'polypeptide(L)'
;MKAIHAAPIFCLGLLLLFFTSYSFLREINPPSKHPSAVHIQLQNAHFQTLASNNADILIIDIDDAHLTPEEIRALQNNGKIIISYLSIGEAENYRDYWKNNWTVGSPRFIREENPQWQGNYLVDYYDPAWQEIIFEQLDTIITAGYDGVYLDVIDAYERHPIGTAEQMSVFVQNISTTAKNKHPRFLIFAQNALELTRLSGYVPAIDGIAREDLYFNDDDLQDTEETLTALALLEHARKEGKTTFILDYPQSQANICAFYQECTAAGYSCFAGNRELDQPSKKTCATIN
;
A
#
# COMPACT_ATOMS: atom_id res chain seq x y z
N MET A 1 16.48 -90.35 2.09
CA MET A 1 17.44 -89.49 1.35
C MET A 1 17.35 -88.07 1.93
N LYS A 2 18.50 -87.40 2.20
CA LYS A 2 18.74 -85.94 2.41
C LYS A 2 17.69 -85.12 3.22
N ALA A 3 17.99 -84.53 4.38
CA ALA A 3 18.77 -83.29 4.63
C ALA A 3 18.06 -81.98 4.15
N ILE A 4 18.02 -80.84 4.88
CA ILE A 4 18.73 -80.44 6.13
C ILE A 4 18.00 -79.29 6.91
N HIS A 5 18.14 -79.25 8.25
CA HIS A 5 18.03 -78.15 9.26
C HIS A 5 17.18 -76.84 9.08
N ALA A 6 16.47 -76.52 10.19
CA ALA A 6 16.48 -75.26 10.98
C ALA A 6 15.92 -73.88 10.50
N ALA A 7 14.96 -73.37 11.32
CA ALA A 7 14.97 -72.07 12.03
C ALA A 7 14.80 -70.72 11.24
N PRO A 8 14.43 -69.60 11.93
CA PRO A 8 13.62 -68.53 11.32
C PRO A 8 14.35 -67.20 10.99
N ILE A 9 13.73 -66.38 10.15
CA ILE A 9 14.12 -64.99 9.79
C ILE A 9 12.83 -64.16 9.74
N PHE A 10 12.58 -63.18 10.62
CA PHE A 10 13.14 -61.82 10.81
C PHE A 10 12.49 -60.70 10.00
N CYS A 11 12.25 -59.60 10.71
CA CYS A 11 11.53 -58.38 10.30
C CYS A 11 12.34 -57.47 9.36
N LEU A 12 11.69 -56.90 8.35
CA LEU A 12 11.97 -55.59 7.73
C LEU A 12 10.61 -55.10 7.17
N GLY A 13 10.15 -53.85 7.30
CA GLY A 13 10.89 -52.63 7.65
C GLY A 13 10.87 -51.66 6.46
N LEU A 14 9.69 -51.16 6.06
CA LEU A 14 9.57 -50.12 5.04
C LEU A 14 9.32 -48.76 5.70
N LEU A 15 10.40 -48.10 6.14
CA LEU A 15 10.39 -46.66 6.38
C LEU A 15 10.19 -45.96 5.03
N LEU A 16 9.03 -45.34 4.82
CA LEU A 16 8.90 -44.26 3.85
C LEU A 16 9.17 -42.94 4.56
N LEU A 17 10.44 -42.54 4.51
CA LEU A 17 10.93 -41.23 4.93
C LEU A 17 10.39 -40.14 4.00
N PHE A 18 9.22 -39.58 4.31
CA PHE A 18 8.86 -38.26 3.80
C PHE A 18 9.57 -37.19 4.63
N PHE A 19 10.77 -36.83 4.17
CA PHE A 19 11.50 -35.68 4.66
C PHE A 19 10.72 -34.39 4.36
N THR A 20 10.41 -33.65 5.42
CA THR A 20 10.34 -32.18 5.45
C THR A 20 9.58 -31.46 4.33
N SER A 21 8.26 -31.30 4.54
CA SER A 21 7.51 -30.14 4.02
C SER A 21 6.88 -29.32 5.16
N TYR A 22 7.59 -29.18 6.28
CA TYR A 22 7.15 -28.41 7.47
C TYR A 22 7.04 -26.89 7.21
N SER A 23 7.28 -26.44 5.97
CA SER A 23 7.11 -25.06 5.51
C SER A 23 5.79 -24.82 4.77
N PHE A 24 4.93 -25.85 4.60
CA PHE A 24 3.60 -25.69 3.99
C PHE A 24 2.53 -25.15 4.97
N LEU A 25 2.96 -24.73 6.15
CA LEU A 25 2.17 -24.03 7.17
C LEU A 25 2.88 -22.73 7.59
N ARG A 26 3.31 -21.92 6.60
CA ARG A 26 3.17 -20.47 6.79
C ARG A 26 1.68 -20.18 6.69
N GLU A 27 1.07 -20.23 7.86
CA GLU A 27 -0.06 -19.41 8.27
C GLU A 27 -0.31 -18.27 7.29
N ILE A 28 -1.50 -18.31 6.69
CA ILE A 28 -2.28 -17.11 6.41
C ILE A 28 -2.17 -16.27 7.67
N ASN A 29 -1.41 -15.17 7.64
CA ASN A 29 -1.26 -14.33 8.83
C ASN A 29 -2.68 -13.95 9.29
N PRO A 30 -3.14 -14.39 10.48
CA PRO A 30 -4.27 -13.71 11.09
C PRO A 30 -3.87 -12.24 11.25
N PRO A 31 -4.83 -11.29 11.22
CA PRO A 31 -4.50 -9.88 11.42
C PRO A 31 -3.64 -9.78 12.69
N SER A 32 -2.41 -9.30 12.52
CA SER A 32 -1.42 -9.37 13.57
C SER A 32 -1.94 -8.58 14.76
N LYS A 33 -1.81 -9.14 15.97
CA LYS A 33 -2.27 -8.47 17.21
C LYS A 33 -1.58 -7.11 17.45
N HIS A 34 -0.53 -6.83 16.70
CA HIS A 34 0.08 -5.52 16.56
C HIS A 34 -0.02 -5.10 15.08
N PRO A 35 -0.46 -3.86 14.78
CA PRO A 35 -0.42 -3.33 13.43
C PRO A 35 1.03 -3.29 12.91
N SER A 36 1.22 -3.54 11.62
CA SER A 36 2.54 -3.54 10.99
C SER A 36 3.19 -2.16 11.09
N ALA A 37 4.51 -2.12 11.27
CA ALA A 37 5.23 -0.85 11.16
C ALA A 37 5.29 -0.44 9.68
N VAL A 38 4.80 0.76 9.36
CA VAL A 38 4.77 1.30 7.99
C VAL A 38 5.68 2.53 7.89
N HIS A 39 6.37 2.66 6.75
CA HIS A 39 7.17 3.82 6.40
C HIS A 39 6.77 4.31 5.02
N ILE A 40 6.46 5.59 4.91
CA ILE A 40 6.05 6.24 3.65
C ILE A 40 7.10 7.30 3.32
N GLN A 41 7.70 7.22 2.14
CA GLN A 41 8.67 8.22 1.68
C GLN A 41 8.66 8.25 0.15
N LEU A 42 8.12 9.33 -0.41
CA LEU A 42 7.91 9.48 -1.86
C LEU A 42 9.04 10.28 -2.52
N GLN A 43 9.88 10.96 -1.74
CA GLN A 43 11.03 11.72 -2.23
C GLN A 43 12.33 11.36 -1.48
N ASN A 44 13.46 11.37 -2.18
CA ASN A 44 14.80 11.05 -1.67
C ASN A 44 14.91 9.66 -0.99
N ALA A 45 14.14 8.68 -1.48
CA ALA A 45 14.17 7.31 -0.98
C ALA A 45 15.40 6.57 -1.55
N HIS A 46 16.21 5.96 -0.69
CA HIS A 46 17.47 5.32 -1.11
C HIS A 46 17.61 3.93 -0.48
N PHE A 47 18.16 2.96 -1.23
CA PHE A 47 18.27 1.57 -0.78
C PHE A 47 18.89 1.43 0.62
N GLN A 48 19.94 2.19 0.97
CA GLN A 48 20.63 2.07 2.26
C GLN A 48 19.79 2.58 3.43
N THR A 49 18.97 3.62 3.24
CA THR A 49 18.06 4.12 4.29
C THR A 49 16.84 3.20 4.43
N LEU A 50 16.30 2.71 3.31
CA LEU A 50 15.20 1.72 3.30
C LEU A 50 15.61 0.37 3.93
N ALA A 51 16.84 -0.09 3.66
CA ALA A 51 17.36 -1.36 4.20
C ALA A 51 17.66 -1.31 5.70
N SER A 52 17.99 -0.12 6.24
CA SER A 52 18.24 0.09 7.67
C SER A 52 17.00 0.53 8.45
N ASN A 53 15.88 0.76 7.76
CA ASN A 53 14.58 1.07 8.37
C ASN A 53 14.01 -0.17 9.08
N ASN A 54 13.31 0.01 10.20
CA ASN A 54 12.69 -1.09 10.96
C ASN A 54 11.23 -1.38 10.58
N ALA A 55 10.64 -0.65 9.62
CA ALA A 55 9.30 -0.91 9.13
C ALA A 55 9.17 -2.25 8.40
N ASP A 56 8.02 -2.90 8.57
CA ASP A 56 7.61 -4.11 7.85
C ASP A 56 7.18 -3.77 6.42
N ILE A 57 6.54 -2.61 6.24
CA ILE A 57 5.97 -2.14 4.98
C ILE A 57 6.65 -0.82 4.58
N LEU A 58 7.17 -0.78 3.36
CA LEU A 58 7.72 0.42 2.73
C LEU A 58 6.78 0.86 1.60
N ILE A 59 6.29 2.10 1.68
CA ILE A 59 5.56 2.76 0.59
C ILE A 59 6.48 3.83 0.02
N ILE A 60 6.89 3.65 -1.22
CA ILE A 60 7.89 4.50 -1.89
C ILE A 60 7.46 4.78 -3.32
N ASP A 61 7.99 5.84 -3.92
CA ASP A 61 7.82 6.08 -5.33
C ASP A 61 8.85 5.30 -6.18
N ILE A 62 8.42 4.68 -7.26
CA ILE A 62 9.29 3.91 -8.17
C ILE A 62 10.25 4.79 -8.98
N ASP A 63 9.81 6.00 -9.33
CA ASP A 63 10.55 6.96 -10.16
C ASP A 63 11.44 7.89 -9.31
N ASP A 64 11.24 7.98 -7.99
CA ASP A 64 12.23 8.59 -7.07
C ASP A 64 13.26 7.56 -6.59
N ALA A 65 12.78 6.43 -6.06
CA ALA A 65 13.66 5.49 -5.36
C ALA A 65 14.61 4.73 -6.29
N HIS A 66 14.24 4.60 -7.58
CA HIS A 66 15.02 3.95 -8.64
C HIS A 66 15.62 2.58 -8.25
N LEU A 67 14.95 1.83 -7.37
CA LEU A 67 15.49 0.59 -6.84
C LEU A 67 15.66 -0.46 -7.94
N THR A 68 16.84 -1.08 -7.99
CA THR A 68 17.06 -2.23 -8.87
C THR A 68 16.25 -3.45 -8.42
N PRO A 69 15.90 -4.38 -9.32
CA PRO A 69 15.25 -5.64 -8.94
C PRO A 69 16.06 -6.45 -7.91
N GLU A 70 17.39 -6.32 -7.91
CA GLU A 70 18.29 -6.89 -6.92
C GLU A 70 18.09 -6.27 -5.51
N GLU A 71 17.95 -4.95 -5.43
CA GLU A 71 17.71 -4.21 -4.19
C GLU A 71 16.31 -4.48 -3.62
N ILE A 72 15.27 -4.49 -4.47
CA ILE A 72 13.91 -4.88 -4.10
C ILE A 72 13.91 -6.29 -3.47
N ARG A 73 14.56 -7.26 -4.13
CA ARG A 73 14.69 -8.62 -3.59
C ARG A 73 15.54 -8.67 -2.31
N ALA A 74 16.56 -7.83 -2.16
CA ALA A 74 17.36 -7.78 -0.94
C ALA A 74 16.56 -7.27 0.28
N LEU A 75 15.70 -6.26 0.08
CA LEU A 75 14.76 -5.77 1.08
C LEU A 75 13.68 -6.81 1.42
N GLN A 76 13.08 -7.46 0.41
CA GLN A 76 12.10 -8.54 0.59
C GLN A 76 12.67 -9.75 1.35
N ASN A 77 13.93 -10.13 1.07
CA ASN A 77 14.62 -11.20 1.80
C ASN A 77 14.87 -10.85 3.29
N ASN A 78 14.91 -9.56 3.64
CA ASN A 78 14.91 -9.08 5.03
C ASN A 78 13.51 -8.94 5.63
N GLY A 79 12.47 -9.47 4.97
CA GLY A 79 11.10 -9.53 5.48
C GLY A 79 10.23 -8.32 5.17
N LYS A 80 10.70 -7.39 4.34
CA LYS A 80 9.96 -6.17 3.98
C LYS A 80 8.95 -6.42 2.85
N ILE A 81 7.81 -5.75 2.91
CA ILE A 81 6.86 -5.61 1.81
C ILE A 81 7.11 -4.25 1.16
N ILE A 82 7.26 -4.19 -0.17
CA ILE A 82 7.50 -2.93 -0.88
C ILE A 82 6.33 -2.62 -1.81
N ILE A 83 5.78 -1.42 -1.63
CA ILE A 83 4.59 -0.94 -2.32
C ILE A 83 4.97 0.33 -3.07
N SER A 84 4.66 0.38 -4.36
CA SER A 84 4.89 1.59 -5.18
C SER A 84 3.72 2.55 -5.00
N TYR A 85 4.01 3.84 -4.84
CA TYR A 85 3.04 4.90 -5.11
C TYR A 85 2.55 4.83 -6.57
N LEU A 86 1.29 5.21 -6.79
CA LEU A 86 0.69 5.41 -8.11
C LEU A 86 -0.54 6.32 -8.00
N SER A 87 -0.42 7.58 -8.47
CA SER A 87 -1.59 8.45 -8.63
C SER A 87 -2.51 7.91 -9.73
N ILE A 88 -3.81 7.85 -9.46
CA ILE A 88 -4.82 7.41 -10.44
C ILE A 88 -5.88 8.47 -10.76
N GLY A 89 -5.92 9.56 -9.98
CA GLY A 89 -6.78 10.72 -10.20
C GLY A 89 -6.06 11.96 -10.74
N GLU A 90 -4.73 11.98 -10.72
CA GLU A 90 -3.89 13.06 -11.30
C GLU A 90 -2.83 12.48 -12.25
N ALA A 91 -2.56 13.21 -13.33
CA ALA A 91 -1.43 13.02 -14.23
C ALA A 91 -0.29 13.96 -13.83
N GLU A 92 0.89 13.41 -13.64
CA GLU A 92 2.06 14.11 -13.11
C GLU A 92 3.05 14.38 -14.24
N ASN A 93 3.40 15.64 -14.48
CA ASN A 93 4.14 16.04 -15.68
C ASN A 93 5.63 15.66 -15.69
N TYR A 94 6.12 15.11 -14.58
CA TYR A 94 7.47 14.58 -14.40
C TYR A 94 7.57 13.06 -14.61
N ARG A 95 6.46 12.37 -14.88
CA ARG A 95 6.43 10.92 -15.19
C ARG A 95 6.78 10.64 -16.65
N ASP A 96 7.38 9.47 -16.90
CA ASP A 96 7.77 9.01 -18.25
C ASP A 96 6.60 8.91 -19.26
N TYR A 97 5.35 8.74 -18.80
CA TYR A 97 4.17 8.74 -19.68
C TYR A 97 3.79 10.13 -20.20
N TRP A 98 4.22 11.20 -19.53
CA TRP A 98 3.88 12.58 -19.90
C TRP A 98 4.61 12.98 -21.18
N LYS A 99 3.88 13.57 -22.13
CA LYS A 99 4.43 13.93 -23.45
C LYS A 99 4.55 15.45 -23.53
N ASN A 100 5.69 15.94 -24.03
CA ASN A 100 6.00 17.39 -24.10
C ASN A 100 4.97 18.26 -24.85
N ASN A 101 4.03 17.66 -25.58
CA ASN A 101 2.93 18.35 -26.26
C ASN A 101 1.59 18.28 -25.51
N TRP A 102 1.58 17.74 -24.29
CA TRP A 102 0.39 17.70 -23.44
C TRP A 102 0.15 19.04 -22.75
N THR A 103 -1.12 19.43 -22.69
CA THR A 103 -1.62 20.63 -22.03
C THR A 103 -3.01 20.33 -21.46
N VAL A 104 -3.53 21.20 -20.60
CA VAL A 104 -4.94 21.16 -20.16
C VAL A 104 -5.87 20.99 -21.38
N GLY A 105 -6.72 19.97 -21.36
CA GLY A 105 -7.66 19.61 -22.44
C GLY A 105 -7.05 18.87 -23.64
N SER A 106 -5.75 18.59 -23.67
CA SER A 106 -5.07 17.83 -24.74
C SER A 106 -3.91 16.98 -24.20
N PRO A 107 -4.07 15.67 -23.95
CA PRO A 107 -5.24 14.83 -24.21
C PRO A 107 -6.49 15.30 -23.46
N ARG A 108 -7.66 14.91 -23.97
CA ARG A 108 -8.93 15.35 -23.41
C ARG A 108 -9.07 15.06 -21.92
N PHE A 109 -8.49 13.96 -21.43
CA PHE A 109 -8.56 13.59 -20.02
C PHE A 109 -7.79 14.54 -19.09
N ILE A 110 -6.78 15.29 -19.56
CA ILE A 110 -6.03 16.26 -18.73
C ILE A 110 -6.93 17.46 -18.39
N ARG A 111 -7.10 17.74 -17.10
CA ARG A 111 -7.84 18.86 -16.53
C ARG A 111 -6.89 19.90 -15.92
N GLU A 112 -7.42 20.78 -15.07
CA GLU A 112 -6.68 21.81 -14.36
C GLU A 112 -5.49 21.26 -13.56
N GLU A 113 -4.44 22.09 -13.46
CA GLU A 113 -3.32 21.87 -12.58
C GLU A 113 -3.74 22.02 -11.12
N ASN A 114 -3.25 21.14 -10.25
CA ASN A 114 -3.47 21.22 -8.83
C ASN A 114 -2.71 22.44 -8.26
N PRO A 115 -3.37 23.45 -7.68
CA PRO A 115 -2.71 24.66 -7.21
C PRO A 115 -1.83 24.44 -5.97
N GLN A 116 -1.98 23.30 -5.28
CA GLN A 116 -1.16 22.91 -4.14
C GLN A 116 0.03 22.05 -4.57
N TRP A 117 -0.11 21.28 -5.66
CA TRP A 117 0.89 20.33 -6.16
C TRP A 117 1.22 20.64 -7.62
N GLN A 118 2.18 21.55 -7.83
CA GLN A 118 2.58 22.00 -9.17
C GLN A 118 3.13 20.84 -10.00
N GLY A 119 2.73 20.78 -11.27
CA GLY A 119 3.03 19.67 -12.16
C GLY A 119 2.03 18.51 -12.10
N ASN A 120 1.14 18.46 -11.11
CA ASN A 120 0.04 17.50 -11.09
C ASN A 120 -1.20 18.10 -11.75
N TYR A 121 -1.83 17.34 -12.65
CA TYR A 121 -3.01 17.74 -13.40
C TYR A 121 -4.12 16.75 -13.10
N LEU A 122 -5.26 17.24 -12.64
CA LEU A 122 -6.44 16.42 -12.41
C LEU A 122 -6.85 15.70 -13.71
N VAL A 123 -7.46 14.51 -13.64
CA VAL A 123 -7.85 13.76 -14.84
C VAL A 123 -9.30 13.27 -14.86
N ASP A 124 -9.84 13.10 -16.07
CA ASP A 124 -10.96 12.19 -16.31
C ASP A 124 -10.49 10.74 -16.06
N TYR A 125 -10.44 10.30 -14.81
CA TYR A 125 -9.98 8.94 -14.43
C TYR A 125 -10.82 7.79 -15.03
N TYR A 126 -11.99 8.11 -15.59
CA TYR A 126 -12.86 7.20 -16.32
C TYR A 126 -12.60 7.17 -17.84
N ASP A 127 -11.69 8.00 -18.37
CA ASP A 127 -11.30 7.99 -19.78
C ASP A 127 -10.41 6.77 -20.08
N PRO A 128 -10.77 5.92 -21.07
CA PRO A 128 -10.00 4.71 -21.37
C PRO A 128 -8.53 4.95 -21.70
N ALA A 129 -8.16 6.11 -22.27
CA ALA A 129 -6.77 6.42 -22.61
C ALA A 129 -5.94 6.76 -21.37
N TRP A 130 -6.56 7.30 -20.31
CA TRP A 130 -5.91 7.42 -19.00
C TRP A 130 -5.76 6.07 -18.32
N GLN A 131 -6.82 5.24 -18.34
CA GLN A 131 -6.76 3.91 -17.73
C GLN A 131 -5.70 3.02 -18.39
N GLU A 132 -5.50 3.12 -19.71
CA GLU A 132 -4.43 2.44 -20.44
C GLU A 132 -3.04 2.81 -19.89
N ILE A 133 -2.75 4.10 -19.68
CA ILE A 133 -1.50 4.58 -19.06
C ILE A 133 -1.31 3.98 -17.66
N ILE A 134 -2.35 4.00 -16.82
CA ILE A 134 -2.28 3.43 -15.47
C ILE A 134 -2.04 1.92 -15.49
N PHE A 135 -2.57 1.18 -16.48
CA PHE A 135 -2.25 -0.24 -16.65
C PHE A 135 -0.82 -0.48 -17.14
N GLU A 136 -0.25 0.41 -17.97
CA GLU A 136 1.18 0.36 -18.35
C GLU A 136 2.12 0.66 -17.16
N GLN A 137 1.79 1.64 -16.31
CA GLN A 137 2.53 1.91 -15.07
C GLN A 137 2.42 0.73 -14.08
N LEU A 138 1.22 0.17 -13.90
CA LEU A 138 0.99 -1.01 -13.07
C LEU A 138 1.84 -2.21 -13.53
N ASP A 139 1.93 -2.45 -14.84
CA ASP A 139 2.75 -3.50 -15.41
C ASP A 139 4.25 -3.27 -15.18
N THR A 140 4.70 -2.02 -15.23
CA THR A 140 6.07 -1.62 -14.90
C THR A 140 6.40 -1.94 -13.44
N ILE A 141 5.51 -1.57 -12.51
CA ILE A 141 5.65 -1.83 -11.06
C ILE A 141 5.68 -3.33 -10.76
N ILE A 142 4.76 -4.11 -11.35
CA ILE A 142 4.72 -5.57 -11.21
C ILE A 142 6.00 -6.20 -11.78
N THR A 143 6.49 -5.73 -12.92
CA THR A 143 7.69 -6.28 -13.59
C THR A 143 8.98 -5.94 -12.83
N ALA A 144 9.06 -4.77 -12.19
CA ALA A 144 10.17 -4.41 -11.31
C ALA A 144 10.25 -5.29 -10.04
N GLY A 145 9.14 -5.91 -9.64
CA GLY A 145 9.08 -6.89 -8.55
C GLY A 145 8.56 -6.35 -7.22
N TYR A 146 7.87 -5.21 -7.23
CA TYR A 146 7.15 -4.69 -6.07
C TYR A 146 6.05 -5.65 -5.62
N ASP A 147 5.73 -5.66 -4.32
CA ASP A 147 4.69 -6.50 -3.73
C ASP A 147 3.28 -5.91 -3.91
N GLY A 148 3.15 -4.62 -4.24
CA GLY A 148 1.86 -3.96 -4.42
C GLY A 148 1.92 -2.52 -4.93
N VAL A 149 0.74 -1.90 -5.02
CA VAL A 149 0.55 -0.46 -5.29
C VAL A 149 -0.23 0.23 -4.18
N TYR A 150 0.09 1.50 -3.97
CA TYR A 150 -0.61 2.47 -3.13
C TYR A 150 -1.25 3.50 -4.06
N LEU A 151 -2.56 3.37 -4.25
CA LEU A 151 -3.34 4.15 -5.19
C LEU A 151 -3.76 5.48 -4.57
N ASP A 152 -3.42 6.58 -5.22
CA ASP A 152 -3.63 7.93 -4.70
C ASP A 152 -4.52 8.80 -5.61
N VAL A 153 -5.02 9.91 -5.04
CA VAL A 153 -6.00 10.83 -5.63
C VAL A 153 -7.30 10.10 -6.02
N ILE A 154 -7.69 9.11 -5.21
CA ILE A 154 -8.94 8.36 -5.38
C ILE A 154 -10.15 9.29 -5.18
N ASP A 155 -10.03 10.28 -4.31
CA ASP A 155 -11.02 11.34 -4.03
C ASP A 155 -11.21 12.36 -5.19
N ALA A 156 -10.57 12.17 -6.35
CA ALA A 156 -10.76 13.01 -7.54
C ALA A 156 -12.24 13.21 -7.97
N TYR A 157 -13.16 12.31 -7.59
CA TYR A 157 -14.60 12.49 -7.84
C TYR A 157 -15.27 13.61 -7.03
N GLU A 158 -14.68 14.04 -5.92
CA GLU A 158 -15.17 15.17 -5.13
C GLU A 158 -14.91 16.51 -5.83
N ARG A 159 -13.92 16.54 -6.74
CA ARG A 159 -13.55 17.72 -7.53
C ARG A 159 -14.49 17.86 -8.72
N HIS A 160 -15.65 18.48 -8.49
CA HIS A 160 -16.66 18.66 -9.52
C HIS A 160 -16.25 19.70 -10.59
N PRO A 161 -16.52 19.46 -11.89
CA PRO A 161 -17.33 18.36 -12.44
C PRO A 161 -16.50 17.22 -13.08
N ILE A 162 -16.08 16.22 -12.28
CA ILE A 162 -15.32 15.05 -12.78
C ILE A 162 -15.89 13.72 -12.28
N GLY A 163 -16.40 12.92 -13.22
CA GLY A 163 -16.83 11.53 -13.03
C GLY A 163 -17.79 11.28 -11.85
N THR A 164 -17.73 10.08 -11.26
CA THR A 164 -18.45 9.70 -10.03
C THR A 164 -17.63 8.74 -9.17
N ALA A 165 -17.98 8.66 -7.89
CA ALA A 165 -17.43 7.70 -6.92
C ALA A 165 -17.54 6.23 -7.41
N GLU A 166 -18.64 5.87 -8.08
CA GLU A 166 -18.82 4.54 -8.68
C GLU A 166 -17.85 4.29 -9.84
N GLN A 167 -17.55 5.28 -10.68
CA GLN A 167 -16.58 5.14 -11.75
C GLN A 167 -15.16 4.93 -11.20
N MET A 168 -14.78 5.67 -10.15
CA MET A 168 -13.50 5.47 -9.47
C MET A 168 -13.44 4.09 -8.79
N SER A 169 -14.50 3.68 -8.10
CA SER A 169 -14.59 2.36 -7.47
C SER A 169 -14.48 1.21 -8.47
N VAL A 170 -15.07 1.34 -9.67
CA VAL A 170 -14.89 0.39 -10.78
C VAL A 170 -13.45 0.41 -11.31
N PHE A 171 -12.81 1.57 -11.39
CA PHE A 171 -11.42 1.67 -11.83
C PHE A 171 -10.46 0.96 -10.86
N VAL A 172 -10.59 1.19 -9.55
CA VAL A 172 -9.82 0.48 -8.51
C VAL A 172 -10.07 -1.04 -8.55
N GLN A 173 -11.31 -1.48 -8.78
CA GLN A 173 -11.64 -2.90 -8.98
C GLN A 173 -10.95 -3.50 -10.20
N ASN A 174 -10.88 -2.76 -11.32
CA ASN A 174 -10.18 -3.18 -12.53
C ASN A 174 -8.65 -3.23 -12.32
N ILE A 175 -8.05 -2.25 -11.65
CA ILE A 175 -6.63 -2.26 -11.25
C ILE A 175 -6.32 -3.51 -10.41
N SER A 176 -7.11 -3.77 -9.37
CA SER A 176 -6.96 -4.94 -8.50
C SER A 176 -7.06 -6.26 -9.26
N THR A 177 -8.05 -6.37 -10.16
CA THR A 177 -8.26 -7.57 -11.00
C THR A 177 -7.09 -7.78 -11.97
N THR A 178 -6.64 -6.74 -12.67
CA THR A 178 -5.50 -6.81 -13.61
C THR A 178 -4.22 -7.20 -12.88
N ALA A 179 -3.93 -6.57 -11.75
CA ALA A 179 -2.73 -6.86 -10.96
C ALA A 179 -2.73 -8.30 -10.43
N LYS A 180 -3.83 -8.74 -9.79
CA LYS A 180 -3.93 -10.07 -9.16
C LYS A 180 -4.01 -11.20 -10.20
N ASN A 181 -4.45 -10.93 -11.42
CA ASN A 181 -4.34 -11.88 -12.54
C ASN A 181 -2.89 -12.11 -13.00
N LYS A 182 -2.00 -11.11 -12.87
CA LYS A 182 -0.58 -11.21 -13.23
C LYS A 182 0.27 -11.73 -12.07
N HIS A 183 0.00 -11.26 -10.85
CA HIS A 183 0.65 -11.69 -9.62
C HIS A 183 -0.39 -11.90 -8.50
N PRO A 184 -0.82 -13.15 -8.23
CA PRO A 184 -1.96 -13.44 -7.32
C PRO A 184 -1.82 -13.02 -5.85
N ARG A 185 -0.64 -12.50 -5.44
CA ARG A 185 -0.40 -11.95 -4.10
C ARG A 185 -0.11 -10.44 -4.13
N PHE A 186 -0.34 -9.77 -5.25
CA PHE A 186 -0.09 -8.34 -5.39
C PHE A 186 -1.09 -7.55 -4.56
N LEU A 187 -0.58 -6.64 -3.74
CA LEU A 187 -1.35 -5.90 -2.77
C LEU A 187 -1.87 -4.59 -3.37
N ILE A 188 -3.12 -4.25 -3.06
CA ILE A 188 -3.76 -2.99 -3.44
C ILE A 188 -4.10 -2.22 -2.18
N PHE A 189 -3.43 -1.09 -2.00
CA PHE A 189 -3.75 -0.12 -0.97
C PHE A 189 -4.39 1.11 -1.60
N ALA A 190 -5.41 1.66 -0.94
CA ALA A 190 -6.11 2.86 -1.36
C ALA A 190 -5.86 4.00 -0.37
N GLN A 191 -5.59 5.21 -0.87
CA GLN A 191 -5.45 6.41 -0.05
C GLN A 191 -6.75 7.24 -0.01
N ASN A 192 -7.08 7.74 1.18
CA ASN A 192 -8.28 8.55 1.46
C ASN A 192 -9.58 7.88 0.94
N ALA A 193 -10.53 8.66 0.41
CA ALA A 193 -11.76 8.18 -0.24
C ALA A 193 -12.55 7.10 0.56
N LEU A 194 -12.62 7.27 1.89
CA LEU A 194 -13.06 6.21 2.82
C LEU A 194 -14.53 5.80 2.59
N GLU A 195 -15.36 6.69 2.09
CA GLU A 195 -16.76 6.48 1.72
C GLU A 195 -16.94 5.46 0.58
N LEU A 196 -15.93 5.23 -0.27
CA LEU A 196 -15.97 4.14 -1.26
C LEU A 196 -16.07 2.75 -0.59
N THR A 197 -15.70 2.61 0.69
CA THR A 197 -15.92 1.36 1.45
C THR A 197 -17.39 0.94 1.55
N ARG A 198 -18.33 1.87 1.30
CA ARG A 198 -19.78 1.60 1.24
C ARG A 198 -20.25 1.07 -0.12
N LEU A 199 -19.42 1.19 -1.17
CA LEU A 199 -19.75 0.72 -2.51
C LEU A 199 -19.44 -0.77 -2.68
N SER A 200 -20.36 -1.49 -3.32
CA SER A 200 -20.19 -2.92 -3.58
C SER A 200 -18.96 -3.20 -4.44
N GLY A 201 -18.16 -4.18 -4.04
CA GLY A 201 -16.93 -4.59 -4.75
C GLY A 201 -15.66 -3.84 -4.36
N TYR A 202 -15.76 -2.65 -3.74
CA TYR A 202 -14.58 -1.86 -3.38
C TYR A 202 -13.72 -2.52 -2.29
N VAL A 203 -14.30 -2.83 -1.13
CA VAL A 203 -13.58 -3.49 -0.02
C VAL A 203 -13.00 -4.86 -0.42
N PRO A 204 -13.67 -5.70 -1.23
CA PRO A 204 -13.07 -6.91 -1.81
C PRO A 204 -11.87 -6.68 -2.74
N ALA A 205 -11.84 -5.61 -3.54
CA ALA A 205 -10.67 -5.24 -4.35
C ALA A 205 -9.48 -4.78 -3.50
N ILE A 206 -9.80 -4.16 -2.35
CA ILE A 206 -8.98 -3.82 -1.19
C ILE A 206 -8.00 -4.88 -0.68
N ASP A 207 -6.74 -4.59 -0.38
CA ASP A 207 -5.96 -5.30 0.66
C ASP A 207 -5.72 -4.41 1.90
N GLY A 208 -5.60 -3.10 1.70
CA GLY A 208 -5.65 -2.12 2.79
C GLY A 208 -6.16 -0.75 2.35
N ILE A 209 -6.43 0.11 3.32
CA ILE A 209 -6.87 1.49 3.11
C ILE A 209 -6.11 2.43 4.06
N ALA A 210 -5.87 3.64 3.62
CA ALA A 210 -5.13 4.65 4.34
C ALA A 210 -5.95 5.96 4.47
N ARG A 211 -5.67 6.74 5.52
CA ARG A 211 -6.23 8.09 5.71
C ARG A 211 -5.12 9.04 6.11
N GLU A 212 -5.06 10.17 5.41
CA GLU A 212 -4.30 11.34 5.82
C GLU A 212 -5.05 12.20 6.84
N ASP A 213 -4.28 12.92 7.68
CA ASP A 213 -4.78 13.97 8.56
C ASP A 213 -5.99 13.51 9.42
N LEU A 214 -5.91 12.32 10.05
CA LEU A 214 -7.01 11.74 10.83
C LEU A 214 -7.17 12.38 12.21
N TYR A 215 -6.06 12.60 12.92
CA TYR A 215 -6.06 13.20 14.26
C TYR A 215 -5.44 14.60 14.25
N PHE A 216 -4.45 14.82 13.37
CA PHE A 216 -3.75 16.08 13.21
C PHE A 216 -3.61 16.46 11.73
N ASN A 217 -4.02 17.68 11.40
CA ASN A 217 -3.69 18.33 10.13
C ASN A 217 -2.50 19.27 10.38
N ASP A 218 -1.32 18.89 9.89
CA ASP A 218 -0.04 19.42 10.37
C ASP A 218 0.03 19.37 11.92
N ASP A 219 0.18 20.51 12.61
CA ASP A 219 0.22 20.58 14.08
C ASP A 219 -1.14 20.94 14.72
N ASP A 220 -2.18 21.19 13.92
CA ASP A 220 -3.54 21.48 14.39
C ASP A 220 -4.34 20.19 14.57
N LEU A 221 -5.17 20.12 15.62
CA LEU A 221 -6.08 18.99 15.82
C LEU A 221 -7.15 18.97 14.72
N GLN A 222 -7.41 17.79 14.18
CA GLN A 222 -8.48 17.57 13.21
C GLN A 222 -9.86 17.82 13.85
N ASP A 223 -10.84 18.22 13.04
CA ASP A 223 -12.22 18.37 13.49
C ASP A 223 -12.76 17.05 14.07
N THR A 224 -13.53 17.15 15.15
CA THR A 224 -14.03 15.97 15.88
C THR A 224 -15.12 15.22 15.11
N GLU A 225 -15.98 15.91 14.35
CA GLU A 225 -17.00 15.26 13.52
C GLU A 225 -16.36 14.58 12.29
N GLU A 226 -15.35 15.20 11.68
CA GLU A 226 -14.55 14.57 10.62
C GLU A 226 -13.82 13.32 11.15
N THR A 227 -13.09 13.44 12.27
CA THR A 227 -12.37 12.33 12.91
C THR A 227 -13.31 11.16 13.19
N LEU A 228 -14.46 11.40 13.81
CA LEU A 228 -15.44 10.35 14.14
C LEU A 228 -16.06 9.72 12.88
N THR A 229 -16.26 10.51 11.82
CA THR A 229 -16.77 10.02 10.53
C THR A 229 -15.74 9.12 9.84
N ALA A 230 -14.48 9.53 9.79
CA ALA A 230 -13.38 8.75 9.23
C ALA A 230 -13.16 7.44 10.00
N LEU A 231 -13.15 7.47 11.34
CA LEU A 231 -13.08 6.27 12.19
C LEU A 231 -14.23 5.29 11.91
N ALA A 232 -15.46 5.80 11.74
CA ALA A 232 -16.62 4.97 11.41
C ALA A 232 -16.53 4.33 10.00
N LEU A 233 -15.88 5.00 9.04
CA LEU A 233 -15.65 4.47 7.70
C LEU A 233 -14.50 3.44 7.68
N LEU A 234 -13.37 3.72 8.34
CA LEU A 234 -12.26 2.79 8.51
C LEU A 234 -12.70 1.46 9.13
N GLU A 235 -13.67 1.50 10.04
CA GLU A 235 -14.25 0.30 10.66
C GLU A 235 -14.96 -0.64 9.66
N HIS A 236 -15.47 -0.14 8.53
CA HIS A 236 -16.00 -1.00 7.46
C HIS A 236 -14.90 -1.86 6.83
N ALA A 237 -13.75 -1.26 6.51
CA ALA A 237 -12.60 -1.99 5.96
C ALA A 237 -11.98 -2.94 7.01
N ARG A 238 -11.82 -2.47 8.25
CA ARG A 238 -11.21 -3.26 9.34
C ARG A 238 -12.02 -4.51 9.70
N LYS A 239 -13.35 -4.46 9.64
CA LYS A 239 -14.23 -5.63 9.84
C LYS A 239 -14.05 -6.72 8.79
N GLU A 240 -13.74 -6.34 7.56
CA GLU A 240 -13.40 -7.25 6.45
C GLU A 240 -11.90 -7.65 6.44
N GLY A 241 -11.20 -7.43 7.55
CA GLY A 241 -9.80 -7.85 7.75
C GLY A 241 -8.77 -7.05 6.96
N LYS A 242 -9.12 -5.87 6.45
CA LYS A 242 -8.20 -5.01 5.69
C LYS A 242 -7.21 -4.29 6.59
N THR A 243 -5.98 -4.16 6.11
CA THR A 243 -4.96 -3.35 6.78
C THR A 243 -5.35 -1.88 6.73
N THR A 244 -5.16 -1.16 7.84
CA THR A 244 -5.56 0.24 7.99
C THR A 244 -4.35 1.09 8.41
N PHE A 245 -4.03 2.08 7.59
CA PHE A 245 -2.88 2.98 7.77
C PHE A 245 -3.35 4.40 8.10
N ILE A 246 -2.71 5.06 9.07
CA ILE A 246 -2.92 6.49 9.35
C ILE A 246 -1.60 7.23 9.13
N LEU A 247 -1.69 8.34 8.40
CA LEU A 247 -0.61 9.19 7.95
C LEU A 247 -0.93 10.64 8.38
N ASP A 248 -0.35 11.11 9.48
CA ASP A 248 -0.55 12.50 9.92
C ASP A 248 0.78 13.26 9.87
N TYR A 249 0.70 14.60 9.85
CA TYR A 249 1.86 15.49 9.68
C TYR A 249 2.27 16.35 10.90
N PRO A 250 2.13 15.91 12.17
CA PRO A 250 2.53 16.73 13.31
C PRO A 250 4.03 17.06 13.32
N GLN A 251 4.33 18.30 13.72
CA GLN A 251 5.68 18.84 13.75
C GLN A 251 6.21 18.91 15.18
N SER A 252 5.36 19.25 16.15
CA SER A 252 5.73 19.29 17.56
C SER A 252 5.88 17.87 18.15
N GLN A 253 6.89 17.69 19.00
CA GLN A 253 7.13 16.39 19.66
C GLN A 253 5.95 15.93 20.53
N ALA A 254 5.16 16.87 21.06
CA ALA A 254 3.96 16.58 21.83
C ALA A 254 2.85 15.98 20.92
N ASN A 255 2.56 16.62 19.79
CA ASN A 255 1.55 16.16 18.84
C ASN A 255 1.96 14.83 18.19
N ILE A 256 3.24 14.65 17.83
CA ILE A 256 3.77 13.37 17.35
C ILE A 256 3.50 12.23 18.36
N CYS A 257 3.62 12.50 19.67
CA CYS A 257 3.34 11.50 20.69
C CYS A 257 1.85 11.29 20.96
N ALA A 258 1.02 12.33 20.90
CA ALA A 258 -0.43 12.18 20.95
C ALA A 258 -0.92 11.33 19.77
N PHE A 259 -0.46 11.64 18.54
CA PHE A 259 -0.76 10.87 17.33
C PHE A 259 -0.43 9.39 17.49
N TYR A 260 0.82 9.04 17.82
CA TYR A 260 1.21 7.64 17.96
C TYR A 260 0.46 6.94 19.11
N GLN A 261 0.10 7.65 20.18
CA GLN A 261 -0.71 7.08 21.28
C GLN A 261 -2.13 6.76 20.81
N GLU A 262 -2.86 7.71 20.23
CA GLU A 262 -4.24 7.52 19.77
C GLU A 262 -4.31 6.49 18.63
N CYS A 263 -3.47 6.63 17.60
CA CYS A 263 -3.47 5.76 16.44
C CYS A 263 -3.12 4.30 16.79
N THR A 264 -2.14 4.06 17.67
CA THR A 264 -1.81 2.67 18.08
C THR A 264 -2.82 2.10 19.09
N ALA A 265 -3.45 2.93 19.93
CA ALA A 265 -4.54 2.51 20.81
C ALA A 265 -5.80 2.11 20.02
N ALA A 266 -6.07 2.76 18.88
CA ALA A 266 -7.10 2.38 17.93
C ALA A 266 -6.75 1.12 17.10
N GLY A 267 -5.49 0.67 17.16
CA GLY A 267 -5.01 -0.55 16.51
C GLY A 267 -4.62 -0.38 15.03
N TYR A 268 -4.33 0.85 14.59
CA TYR A 268 -3.91 1.14 13.23
C TYR A 268 -2.40 1.10 13.06
N SER A 269 -1.92 0.95 11.81
CA SER A 269 -0.51 1.19 11.49
C SER A 269 -0.29 2.68 11.32
N CYS A 270 0.68 3.26 12.03
CA CYS A 270 0.81 4.70 12.19
C CYS A 270 2.12 5.20 11.58
N PHE A 271 2.06 6.32 10.87
CA PHE A 271 3.23 7.02 10.38
C PHE A 271 3.08 8.52 10.60
N ALA A 272 4.09 9.13 11.23
CA ALA A 272 4.21 10.59 11.39
C ALA A 272 5.37 11.10 10.53
N GLY A 273 5.06 11.92 9.52
CA GLY A 273 6.01 12.42 8.53
C GLY A 273 6.11 13.94 8.47
N ASN A 274 6.64 14.42 7.35
CA ASN A 274 6.43 15.77 6.83
C ASN A 274 5.65 15.67 5.52
N ARG A 275 4.91 16.72 5.15
CA ARG A 275 3.95 16.70 4.03
C ARG A 275 4.58 16.43 2.66
N GLU A 276 5.85 16.80 2.49
CA GLU A 276 6.63 16.47 1.27
C GLU A 276 7.01 14.97 1.16
N LEU A 277 6.96 14.23 2.27
CA LEU A 277 7.42 12.83 2.36
C LEU A 277 8.85 12.63 1.82
N ASP A 278 9.71 13.64 2.03
CA ASP A 278 11.10 13.73 1.56
C ASP A 278 12.15 13.26 2.59
N GLN A 279 11.70 12.97 3.80
CA GLN A 279 12.53 12.61 4.94
C GLN A 279 12.00 11.35 5.63
N PRO A 280 12.88 10.58 6.31
CA PRO A 280 12.43 9.44 7.09
C PRO A 280 11.49 9.83 8.24
N SER A 281 10.65 8.88 8.67
CA SER A 281 9.68 9.08 9.76
C SER A 281 10.29 9.78 10.99
N LYS A 282 9.54 10.73 11.54
CA LYS A 282 9.95 11.39 12.78
C LYS A 282 9.93 10.36 13.91
N LYS A 283 10.96 10.41 14.75
CA LYS A 283 11.25 9.36 15.76
C LYS A 283 10.02 9.01 16.59
N THR A 284 9.82 7.71 16.76
CA THR A 284 8.83 7.15 17.69
C THR A 284 9.03 7.70 19.10
N CYS A 285 7.93 7.75 19.87
CA CYS A 285 7.91 8.27 21.23
C CYS A 285 8.49 7.30 22.27
N ALA A 286 9.74 6.89 22.02
CA ALA A 286 10.56 6.15 22.95
C ALA A 286 10.92 7.05 24.15
N THR A 287 10.24 6.80 25.28
CA THR A 287 10.52 7.35 26.62
C THR A 287 10.44 8.87 26.77
N ILE A 288 9.21 9.37 26.92
CA ILE A 288 8.93 10.33 27.99
C ILE A 288 8.82 9.50 29.28
N ASN A 289 9.92 9.41 30.03
CA ASN A 289 9.97 8.93 31.41
C ASN A 289 10.14 10.12 32.35
#